data_AF-A0A7S2SJP2-F1
#
_entry.id   AF-A0A7S2SJP2-F1
#
_cell.length_a   1.000
_cell.length_b   1.000
_cell.length_c   1.000
_cell.angle_alpha   90.00
_cell.angle_beta   90.00
_cell.angle_gamma   90.00
#
_symmetry.space_group_name_H-M   'P 1'
#
loop_
_entity.id
_entity.type
_entity.pdbx_description
1 polymer ?
#
loop_
_entity_poly.entity_id
_entity_poly.type
_entity_poly.pdbx_seq_one_letter_code
_entity_poly.pdbx_strand_id
1 'polypeptide(L)'
;MVVGEEERGSDEKDKHNTGTSSSSSCCDTDKSKVEQLDSSKRVWIKFYEQALTFVEEEETSSNNNNNNNSNSNDAGDDDKKRLNQRIIVTLETITRVLFGLDSERKSWAVLYGKGTLELIVALVNKQQLGCARSDNDNNNNNNNSRKLHFCVIKALKTCALRNPPGRSRCRSAGVFTVLNDLLEFYIQAEDAEMANEALTTLAAICLGDELNSLQGAVESQKHIDAASHIFSVDANPSMHQKIMYLKALFETMRKEQSDLLKQIEGDEGTFFSRVIEMELELRNGSQNILLAKEKWILLADAESNYDRCLDMLLIQNDYMSVTRLLQPIYVEIHNKRATLRLKAGNALGCIEDLDVLLEQKLLSTSQRFDGLKMKATAYLQLERNDDAREALGKALLMKQGDPDVTSQLEAMDK
;
A
#
# COMPACT_ATOMS: atom_id res chain seq x y z
N MET A 1 10.12 -58.70 -16.19
CA MET A 1 11.58 -58.55 -16.06
C MET A 1 11.80 -57.66 -14.84
N VAL A 2 12.27 -58.09 -13.65
CA VAL A 2 13.21 -59.20 -13.29
C VAL A 2 14.56 -58.92 -13.99
N VAL A 3 15.74 -58.64 -13.39
CA VAL A 3 16.32 -58.62 -12.01
C VAL A 3 17.17 -57.31 -11.87
N GLY A 4 17.55 -56.73 -10.71
CA GLY A 4 17.26 -56.97 -9.29
C GLY A 4 18.28 -56.31 -8.31
N GLU A 5 18.52 -56.96 -7.18
CA GLU A 5 19.32 -56.61 -5.98
C GLU A 5 20.86 -56.60 -6.13
N GLU A 6 21.56 -55.80 -5.31
CA GLU A 6 22.70 -56.30 -4.51
C GLU A 6 22.94 -55.43 -3.25
N GLU A 7 23.04 -56.06 -2.08
CA GLU A 7 23.37 -55.43 -0.80
C GLU A 7 24.89 -55.35 -0.57
N ARG A 8 25.32 -54.51 0.38
CA ARG A 8 26.44 -54.84 1.30
C ARG A 8 26.50 -53.91 2.52
N GLY A 9 26.54 -54.51 3.71
CA GLY A 9 27.11 -53.89 4.92
C GLY A 9 28.66 -53.88 4.88
N SER A 10 29.37 -53.61 5.98
CA SER A 10 28.94 -53.60 7.39
C SER A 10 29.96 -52.86 8.31
N ASP A 11 29.65 -52.84 9.61
CA ASP A 11 30.57 -52.79 10.76
C ASP A 11 31.31 -51.48 11.16
N GLU A 12 30.62 -50.70 12.00
CA GLU A 12 30.85 -50.68 13.45
C GLU A 12 32.30 -50.67 14.00
N LYS A 13 32.62 -49.64 14.82
CA LYS A 13 33.47 -49.79 16.02
C LYS A 13 33.34 -48.65 17.02
N ASP A 14 32.94 -49.00 18.24
CA ASP A 14 32.91 -48.14 19.43
C ASP A 14 34.29 -47.61 19.86
N LYS A 15 34.27 -46.49 20.60
CA LYS A 15 34.97 -46.41 21.89
C LYS A 15 34.47 -45.28 22.82
N HIS A 16 34.26 -45.64 24.08
CA HIS A 16 33.83 -44.76 25.19
C HIS A 16 34.89 -43.72 25.64
N ASN A 17 34.40 -42.59 26.16
CA ASN A 17 34.73 -42.01 27.49
C ASN A 17 33.80 -40.80 27.72
N THR A 18 32.83 -40.75 28.64
CA THR A 18 32.84 -40.76 30.13
C THR A 18 33.35 -39.48 30.80
N GLY A 19 32.47 -38.80 31.55
CA GLY A 19 32.79 -37.72 32.51
C GLY A 19 32.78 -36.31 31.90
N THR A 20 32.25 -35.25 32.54
CA THR A 20 31.66 -35.13 33.89
C THR A 20 30.65 -33.98 33.95
N SER A 21 29.70 -34.08 34.88
CA SER A 21 28.68 -33.07 35.20
C SER A 21 29.26 -31.81 35.88
N SER A 22 28.74 -30.63 35.52
CA SER A 22 28.75 -29.45 36.39
C SER A 22 27.55 -28.53 36.13
N SER A 23 26.66 -28.41 37.11
CA SER A 23 25.58 -27.42 37.17
C SER A 23 26.08 -26.06 37.65
N SER A 24 25.63 -24.94 37.05
CA SER A 24 25.22 -23.71 37.79
C SER A 24 24.85 -22.56 36.85
N SER A 25 24.04 -21.62 37.39
CA SER A 25 23.91 -20.21 36.99
C SER A 25 23.40 -19.92 35.56
N CYS A 26 22.13 -19.58 35.38
CA CYS A 26 21.51 -18.27 35.67
C CYS A 26 21.96 -17.11 34.78
N CYS A 27 20.99 -16.63 34.00
CA CYS A 27 20.70 -15.24 33.64
C CYS A 27 21.60 -14.49 32.63
N ASP A 28 20.89 -13.61 31.88
CA ASP A 28 21.38 -12.43 31.18
C ASP A 28 22.41 -12.59 30.04
N THR A 29 21.90 -12.80 28.82
CA THR A 29 22.31 -11.95 27.67
C THR A 29 21.30 -11.83 26.52
N ASP A 30 20.00 -12.05 26.74
CA ASP A 30 18.95 -11.94 25.68
C ASP A 30 18.38 -10.52 25.51
N LYS A 31 19.17 -9.48 25.87
CA LYS A 31 18.75 -8.06 25.89
C LYS A 31 19.45 -7.17 24.84
N SER A 32 20.10 -7.74 23.83
CA SER A 32 20.74 -6.98 22.74
C SER A 32 19.92 -6.93 21.44
N LYS A 33 18.79 -7.66 21.33
CA LYS A 33 17.83 -7.56 20.21
C LYS A 33 16.88 -6.34 20.32
N VAL A 34 17.33 -5.25 20.93
CA VAL A 34 16.68 -3.95 20.72
C VAL A 34 17.04 -3.52 19.30
N GLU A 35 16.04 -3.53 18.41
CA GLU A 35 16.15 -3.25 16.99
C GLU A 35 17.05 -2.05 16.70
N GLN A 36 18.30 -2.29 16.24
CA GLN A 36 18.98 -1.29 15.43
C GLN A 36 18.15 -1.13 14.16
N LEU A 37 17.31 -0.08 14.09
CA LEU A 37 16.62 0.27 12.85
C LEU A 37 17.65 0.26 11.72
N ASP A 38 17.36 -0.51 10.67
CA ASP A 38 18.22 -0.58 9.47
C ASP A 38 18.62 0.85 9.06
N SER A 39 19.89 1.04 8.75
CA SER A 39 20.44 2.35 8.36
C SER A 39 19.64 2.95 7.20
N SER A 40 19.13 2.10 6.30
CA SER A 40 18.22 2.50 5.21
C SER A 40 16.93 3.17 5.73
N LYS A 41 16.28 2.56 6.74
CA LYS A 41 15.04 3.06 7.35
C LYS A 41 15.26 4.40 8.06
N ARG A 42 16.39 4.57 8.77
CA ARG A 42 16.74 5.85 9.43
C ARG A 42 17.01 6.98 8.44
N VAL A 43 17.69 6.70 7.33
CA VAL A 43 17.90 7.68 6.25
C VAL A 43 16.57 8.06 5.61
N TRP A 44 15.69 7.08 5.36
CA TRP A 44 14.36 7.34 4.80
C TRP A 44 13.48 8.21 5.70
N ILE A 45 13.38 7.89 7.00
CA ILE A 45 12.63 8.67 8.00
C ILE A 45 13.05 10.14 7.94
N LYS A 46 14.35 10.41 8.10
CA LYS A 46 14.88 11.77 8.12
C LYS A 46 14.60 12.52 6.82
N PHE A 47 14.75 11.85 5.67
CA PHE A 47 14.43 12.44 4.36
C PHE A 47 12.94 12.75 4.23
N TYR A 48 12.07 11.81 4.61
CA TYR A 48 10.62 11.96 4.53
C TYR A 48 10.12 13.11 5.42
N GLU A 49 10.59 13.17 6.67
CA GLU A 49 10.27 14.25 7.61
C GLU A 49 10.70 15.61 7.05
N GLN A 50 11.93 15.74 6.55
CA GLN A 50 12.42 16.97 5.93
C GLN A 50 11.59 17.39 4.70
N ALA A 51 11.20 16.43 3.85
CA ALA A 51 10.36 16.70 2.68
C ALA A 51 8.94 17.11 3.08
N LEU A 52 8.38 16.53 4.14
CA LEU A 52 7.07 16.88 4.67
C LEU A 52 7.06 18.29 5.28
N THR A 53 8.05 18.63 6.11
CA THR A 53 8.18 19.98 6.67
C THR A 53 8.27 21.04 5.57
N PHE A 54 9.04 20.78 4.51
CA PHE A 54 9.09 21.66 3.33
C PHE A 54 7.73 21.88 2.65
N VAL A 55 6.83 20.88 2.67
CA VAL A 55 5.45 21.06 2.18
C VAL A 55 4.66 21.97 3.13
N GLU A 56 4.70 21.70 4.43
CA GLU A 56 3.86 22.32 5.47
C GLU A 56 4.26 23.79 5.84
N GLU A 57 5.52 24.20 5.63
CA GLU A 57 6.05 25.52 6.06
C GLU A 57 5.39 26.79 5.46
N GLU A 58 4.66 26.70 4.33
CA GLU A 58 4.10 27.90 3.66
C GLU A 58 2.63 28.21 4.00
N GLU A 59 1.87 27.25 4.54
CA GLU A 59 0.49 27.50 4.99
C GLU A 59 0.43 28.53 6.11
N THR A 60 1.45 28.55 6.98
CA THR A 60 1.57 29.50 8.09
C THR A 60 2.08 30.88 7.68
N SER A 61 2.85 30.97 6.59
CA SER A 61 3.45 32.22 6.12
C SER A 61 2.48 33.10 5.32
N SER A 62 1.47 32.49 4.70
CA SER A 62 0.56 33.16 3.77
C SER A 62 -0.49 34.07 4.43
N ASN A 63 -0.66 33.99 5.76
CA ASN A 63 -1.77 34.65 6.46
C ASN A 63 -1.44 36.05 7.03
N ASN A 64 -0.20 36.56 6.87
CA ASN A 64 0.27 37.78 7.54
C ASN A 64 0.65 38.97 6.62
N ASN A 65 0.64 38.81 5.30
CA ASN A 65 1.13 39.84 4.36
C ASN A 65 0.00 40.52 3.54
N ASN A 66 -1.00 41.07 4.22
CA ASN A 66 -1.91 42.07 3.66
C ASN A 66 -1.40 43.50 3.96
N ASN A 67 -0.25 43.86 3.41
CA ASN A 67 0.16 45.23 3.05
C ASN A 67 1.61 45.27 2.58
N ASN A 68 1.85 45.31 1.26
CA ASN A 68 2.61 46.39 0.63
C ASN A 68 2.57 46.27 -0.89
N ASN A 69 2.12 47.35 -1.53
CA ASN A 69 2.06 47.46 -2.99
C ASN A 69 3.43 47.89 -3.53
N SER A 70 4.22 46.96 -4.06
CA SER A 70 5.50 47.25 -4.70
C SER A 70 5.70 46.41 -5.96
N ASN A 71 5.80 47.08 -7.12
CA ASN A 71 6.08 46.46 -8.41
C ASN A 71 7.46 45.76 -8.40
N SER A 72 7.46 44.44 -8.26
CA SER A 72 8.69 43.62 -8.30
C SER A 72 8.44 42.26 -8.96
N ASN A 73 8.01 42.27 -10.23
CA ASN A 73 7.73 41.06 -11.01
C ASN A 73 8.96 40.13 -11.16
N ASP A 74 10.17 40.64 -11.00
CA ASP A 74 11.43 39.89 -11.18
C ASP A 74 11.75 38.95 -9.98
N ALA A 75 11.35 39.31 -8.77
CA ALA A 75 11.68 38.53 -7.57
C ALA A 75 10.87 37.22 -7.46
N GLY A 76 9.62 37.22 -7.93
CA GLY A 76 8.73 36.06 -7.84
C GLY A 76 9.11 34.89 -8.76
N ASP A 77 9.74 35.15 -9.90
CA ASP A 77 10.12 34.11 -10.86
C ASP A 77 11.33 33.28 -10.38
N ASP A 78 12.29 33.92 -9.70
CA ASP A 78 13.46 33.22 -9.14
C ASP A 78 13.10 32.33 -7.95
N ASP A 79 12.19 32.76 -7.06
CA ASP A 79 11.71 31.90 -5.98
C ASP A 79 10.82 30.76 -6.50
N LYS A 80 10.02 30.98 -7.56
CA LYS A 80 9.28 29.91 -8.27
C LYS A 80 10.22 28.87 -8.89
N LYS A 81 11.32 29.30 -9.54
CA LYS A 81 12.34 28.38 -10.07
C LYS A 81 13.02 27.58 -8.95
N ARG A 82 13.35 28.22 -7.82
CA ARG A 82 13.93 27.55 -6.64
C ARG A 82 12.98 26.53 -6.03
N LEU A 83 11.70 26.85 -5.92
CA LEU A 83 10.65 25.93 -5.45
C LEU A 83 10.58 24.69 -6.36
N ASN A 84 10.42 24.90 -7.67
CA ASN A 84 10.36 23.81 -8.65
C ASN A 84 11.62 22.94 -8.63
N GLN A 85 12.81 23.55 -8.53
CA GLN A 85 14.07 22.81 -8.45
C GLN A 85 14.21 22.00 -7.15
N ARG A 86 13.72 22.50 -6.00
CA ARG A 86 13.63 21.72 -4.76
C ARG A 86 12.70 20.52 -4.91
N ILE A 87 11.50 20.73 -5.46
CA ILE A 87 10.53 19.65 -5.70
C ILE A 87 11.12 18.57 -6.62
N ILE A 88 11.76 18.96 -7.73
CA ILE A 88 12.46 18.04 -8.65
C ILE A 88 13.50 17.20 -7.91
N VAL A 89 14.35 17.81 -7.08
CA VAL A 89 15.37 17.10 -6.30
C VAL A 89 14.74 16.10 -5.31
N THR A 90 13.64 16.48 -4.65
CA THR A 90 12.89 15.58 -3.76
C THR A 90 12.31 14.37 -4.51
N LEU A 91 11.66 14.59 -5.66
CA LEU A 91 11.08 13.53 -6.49
C LEU A 91 12.14 12.60 -7.10
N GLU A 92 13.27 13.14 -7.54
CA GLU A 92 14.42 12.35 -7.98
C GLU A 92 15.00 11.52 -6.83
N THR A 93 15.04 12.07 -5.60
CA THR A 93 15.53 11.36 -4.42
C THR A 93 14.60 10.21 -4.02
N ILE A 94 13.28 10.45 -3.98
CA ILE A 94 12.25 9.38 -3.80
C ILE A 94 12.49 8.26 -4.82
N THR A 95 12.62 8.63 -6.10
CA THR A 95 12.85 7.66 -7.20
C THR A 95 14.12 6.83 -6.97
N ARG A 96 15.25 7.49 -6.66
CA ARG A 96 16.54 6.80 -6.49
C ARG A 96 16.55 5.89 -5.25
N VAL A 97 15.98 6.34 -4.14
CA VAL A 97 15.92 5.53 -2.92
C VAL A 97 15.01 4.32 -3.14
N LEU A 98 13.79 4.50 -3.64
CA LEU A 98 12.83 3.40 -3.81
C LEU A 98 13.19 2.39 -4.90
N PHE A 99 13.93 2.78 -5.94
CA PHE A 99 14.31 1.88 -7.03
C PHE A 99 15.33 0.81 -6.61
N GLY A 100 16.17 1.10 -5.63
CA GLY A 100 17.21 0.19 -5.13
C GLY A 100 16.77 -0.74 -3.98
N LEU A 101 15.51 -0.67 -3.54
CA LEU A 101 15.00 -1.46 -2.42
C LEU A 101 14.41 -2.80 -2.88
N ASP A 102 14.58 -3.83 -2.05
CA ASP A 102 13.77 -5.04 -2.12
C ASP A 102 12.27 -4.73 -1.87
N SER A 103 11.40 -5.71 -2.15
CA SER A 103 9.95 -5.54 -2.05
C SER A 103 9.45 -5.20 -0.64
N GLU A 104 10.11 -5.70 0.41
CA GLU A 104 9.69 -5.47 1.79
C GLU A 104 10.06 -4.04 2.23
N ARG A 105 11.32 -3.64 2.00
CA ARG A 105 11.79 -2.28 2.30
C ARG A 105 11.06 -1.24 1.46
N LYS A 106 10.78 -1.54 0.19
CA LYS A 106 10.02 -0.66 -0.71
C LYS A 106 8.58 -0.48 -0.25
N SER A 107 7.92 -1.57 0.14
CA SER A 107 6.60 -1.52 0.78
C SER A 107 6.65 -0.63 2.02
N TRP A 108 7.52 -0.94 2.98
CA TRP A 108 7.67 -0.16 4.21
C TRP A 108 7.92 1.34 3.95
N ALA A 109 8.80 1.68 2.99
CA ALA A 109 9.12 3.06 2.66
C ALA A 109 7.93 3.80 2.04
N VAL A 110 7.21 3.18 1.10
CA VAL A 110 6.00 3.77 0.49
C VAL A 110 4.87 3.95 1.49
N LEU A 111 4.73 3.03 2.45
CA LEU A 111 3.70 3.06 3.49
C LEU A 111 4.03 3.98 4.69
N TYR A 112 5.26 4.48 4.80
CA TYR A 112 5.74 5.27 5.95
C TYR A 112 5.09 6.66 6.06
N GLY A 113 4.79 7.10 7.28
CA GLY A 113 4.15 8.39 7.56
C GLY A 113 2.71 8.45 7.04
N LYS A 114 2.30 9.60 6.49
CA LYS A 114 1.06 9.72 5.70
C LYS A 114 1.16 8.78 4.49
N GLY A 115 2.32 8.77 3.83
CA GLY A 115 2.69 7.86 2.75
C GLY A 115 3.47 8.58 1.64
N THR A 116 4.21 7.84 0.83
CA THR A 116 5.09 8.47 -0.18
C THR A 116 4.32 8.98 -1.39
N LEU A 117 3.18 8.37 -1.73
CA LEU A 117 2.32 8.85 -2.81
C LEU A 117 1.64 10.15 -2.40
N GLU A 118 1.15 10.21 -1.17
CA GLU A 118 0.57 11.37 -0.52
C GLU A 118 1.58 12.55 -0.48
N LEU A 119 2.86 12.27 -0.18
CA LEU A 119 3.93 13.26 -0.27
C LEU A 119 4.17 13.74 -1.71
N ILE A 120 4.19 12.84 -2.71
CA ILE A 120 4.33 13.23 -4.13
C ILE A 120 3.17 14.13 -4.57
N VAL A 121 1.94 13.77 -4.24
CA VAL A 121 0.74 14.55 -4.61
C VAL A 121 0.72 15.90 -3.88
N ALA A 122 1.10 15.96 -2.61
CA ALA A 122 1.23 17.23 -1.89
C ALA A 122 2.30 18.15 -2.50
N LEU A 123 3.42 17.61 -2.99
CA LEU A 123 4.44 18.36 -3.73
C LEU A 123 3.93 18.92 -5.06
N VAL A 124 3.05 18.18 -5.77
CA VAL A 124 2.39 18.65 -7.00
C VAL A 124 1.42 19.79 -6.68
N ASN A 125 0.51 19.59 -5.73
CA ASN A 125 -0.49 20.59 -5.33
C ASN A 125 0.19 21.89 -4.86
N LYS A 126 1.32 21.77 -4.15
CA LYS A 126 2.15 22.91 -3.74
C LYS A 126 2.71 23.71 -4.93
N GLN A 127 3.14 23.04 -6.01
CA GLN A 127 3.54 23.74 -7.23
C GLN A 127 2.35 24.39 -7.95
N GLN A 128 1.19 23.75 -8.01
CA GLN A 128 -0.01 24.33 -8.62
C GLN A 128 -0.45 25.61 -7.89
N LEU A 129 -0.44 25.61 -6.56
CA LEU A 129 -0.70 26.81 -5.72
C LEU A 129 0.30 27.94 -6.04
N GLY A 130 1.58 27.62 -6.22
CA GLY A 130 2.61 28.57 -6.67
C GLY A 130 2.51 29.04 -8.13
N CYS A 131 1.60 28.46 -8.93
CA CYS A 131 1.45 28.77 -10.35
C CYS A 131 0.16 29.51 -10.72
N ALA A 132 -0.85 29.55 -9.85
CA ALA A 132 -2.22 30.02 -10.13
C ALA A 132 -2.40 31.54 -10.37
N ARG A 133 -1.36 32.28 -10.82
CA ARG A 133 -1.35 33.75 -10.91
C ARG A 133 -0.52 34.38 -12.04
N SER A 134 -0.18 33.64 -13.09
CA SER A 134 0.60 34.18 -14.23
C SER A 134 0.17 33.55 -15.56
N ASP A 135 -0.82 34.16 -16.20
CA ASP A 135 -1.31 33.79 -17.55
C ASP A 135 -0.43 34.36 -18.69
N ASN A 136 0.59 35.16 -18.35
CA ASN A 136 1.59 35.68 -19.28
C ASN A 136 3.00 35.32 -18.79
N ASP A 137 3.62 34.27 -19.36
CA ASP A 137 4.83 34.42 -20.20
C ASP A 137 5.69 33.14 -20.42
N ASN A 138 6.22 33.09 -21.64
CA ASN A 138 7.48 32.47 -22.09
C ASN A 138 7.69 30.93 -22.14
N ASN A 139 8.17 30.48 -23.30
CA ASN A 139 8.59 29.11 -23.63
C ASN A 139 9.59 28.47 -22.64
N ASN A 140 10.40 29.26 -21.92
CA ASN A 140 11.33 28.73 -20.91
C ASN A 140 10.62 28.12 -19.69
N ASN A 141 9.41 28.59 -19.34
CA ASN A 141 8.63 28.01 -18.25
C ASN A 141 8.11 26.60 -18.59
N ASN A 142 7.79 26.34 -19.86
CA ASN A 142 7.35 25.02 -20.31
C ASN A 142 8.42 23.93 -20.11
N ASN A 143 9.71 24.21 -20.35
CA ASN A 143 10.76 23.21 -20.16
C ASN A 143 10.94 22.80 -18.70
N ASN A 144 10.87 23.76 -17.77
CA ASN A 144 10.95 23.46 -16.33
C ASN A 144 9.69 22.72 -15.83
N SER A 145 8.51 23.12 -16.30
CA SER A 145 7.24 22.43 -16.02
C SER A 145 7.25 20.98 -16.54
N ARG A 146 7.67 20.77 -17.79
CA ARG A 146 7.82 19.43 -18.40
C ARG A 146 8.77 18.54 -17.62
N LYS A 147 9.92 19.08 -17.19
CA LYS A 147 10.88 18.33 -16.35
C LYS A 147 10.27 17.96 -15.00
N LEU A 148 9.55 18.87 -14.34
CA LEU A 148 8.86 18.59 -13.09
C LEU A 148 7.81 17.48 -13.27
N HIS A 149 6.92 17.60 -14.24
CA HIS A 149 5.90 16.59 -14.53
C HIS A 149 6.52 15.23 -14.84
N PHE A 150 7.64 15.18 -15.56
CA PHE A 150 8.37 13.93 -15.81
C PHE A 150 8.90 13.30 -14.51
N CYS A 151 9.45 14.10 -13.60
CA CYS A 151 9.88 13.63 -12.27
C CYS A 151 8.70 13.13 -11.42
N VAL A 152 7.53 13.79 -11.49
CA VAL A 152 6.29 13.37 -10.81
C VAL A 152 5.84 12.01 -11.32
N ILE A 153 5.64 11.87 -12.63
CA ILE A 153 5.18 10.62 -13.27
C ILE A 153 6.16 9.48 -12.95
N LYS A 154 7.47 9.72 -13.04
CA LYS A 154 8.50 8.73 -12.71
C LYS A 154 8.51 8.32 -11.24
N ALA A 155 8.27 9.24 -10.31
CA ALA A 155 8.16 8.94 -8.88
C ALA A 155 6.90 8.10 -8.60
N LEU A 156 5.74 8.49 -9.13
CA LEU A 156 4.48 7.74 -9.03
C LEU A 156 4.63 6.31 -9.58
N LYS A 157 5.18 6.16 -10.80
CA LYS A 157 5.50 4.85 -11.40
C LYS A 157 6.42 4.03 -10.51
N THR A 158 7.42 4.65 -9.90
CA THR A 158 8.36 3.96 -9.01
C THR A 158 7.66 3.45 -7.75
N CYS A 159 6.72 4.21 -7.18
CA CYS A 159 5.92 3.77 -6.03
C CYS A 159 4.98 2.60 -6.36
N ALA A 160 4.37 2.56 -7.56
CA ALA A 160 3.42 1.52 -7.98
C ALA A 160 4.08 0.23 -8.53
N LEU A 161 5.11 0.39 -9.37
CA LEU A 161 5.71 -0.71 -10.13
C LEU A 161 6.33 -1.77 -9.22
N ARG A 162 5.88 -3.02 -9.36
CA ARG A 162 6.30 -4.19 -8.55
C ARG A 162 6.13 -4.00 -7.03
N ASN A 163 5.21 -3.12 -6.60
CA ASN A 163 4.94 -2.83 -5.20
C ASN A 163 3.43 -2.83 -4.93
N PRO A 164 2.82 -3.99 -4.59
CA PRO A 164 1.37 -4.09 -4.42
C PRO A 164 0.79 -3.09 -3.39
N PRO A 165 1.41 -2.88 -2.20
CA PRO A 165 0.92 -1.88 -1.23
C PRO A 165 1.07 -0.42 -1.70
N GLY A 166 1.91 -0.16 -2.70
CA GLY A 166 1.96 1.12 -3.39
C GLY A 166 0.82 1.29 -4.39
N ARG A 167 0.45 0.23 -5.11
CA ARG A 167 -0.68 0.29 -6.07
C ARG A 167 -2.01 0.52 -5.37
N SER A 168 -2.31 -0.23 -4.30
CA SER A 168 -3.59 -0.09 -3.59
C SER A 168 -3.81 1.31 -3.05
N ARG A 169 -2.74 2.00 -2.63
CA ARG A 169 -2.79 3.40 -2.16
C ARG A 169 -2.93 4.47 -3.25
N CYS A 170 -2.84 4.14 -4.54
CA CYS A 170 -2.93 5.16 -5.59
C CYS A 170 -4.28 5.92 -5.59
N ARG A 171 -5.36 5.27 -5.13
CA ARG A 171 -6.69 5.87 -5.02
C ARG A 171 -6.76 6.89 -3.89
N SER A 172 -6.56 6.43 -2.66
CA SER A 172 -6.61 7.26 -1.44
C SER A 172 -5.52 8.33 -1.35
N ALA A 173 -4.43 8.21 -2.12
CA ALA A 173 -3.43 9.26 -2.26
C ALA A 173 -3.75 10.32 -3.34
N GLY A 174 -4.81 10.17 -4.13
CA GLY A 174 -5.19 11.13 -5.18
C GLY A 174 -4.34 11.03 -6.47
N VAL A 175 -3.71 9.88 -6.73
CA VAL A 175 -2.80 9.70 -7.89
C VAL A 175 -3.57 9.75 -9.22
N PHE A 176 -4.80 9.24 -9.26
CA PHE A 176 -5.63 9.26 -10.46
C PHE A 176 -5.94 10.69 -10.92
N THR A 177 -6.27 11.61 -10.01
CA THR A 177 -6.48 13.03 -10.33
C THR A 177 -5.25 13.63 -11.01
N VAL A 178 -4.09 13.57 -10.35
CA VAL A 178 -2.81 14.09 -10.89
C VAL A 178 -2.47 13.46 -12.24
N LEU A 179 -2.70 12.16 -12.40
CA LEU A 179 -2.36 11.47 -13.65
C LEU A 179 -3.34 11.78 -14.79
N ASN A 180 -4.63 11.96 -14.49
CA ASN A 180 -5.64 12.38 -15.46
C ASN A 180 -5.38 13.83 -15.93
N ASP A 181 -5.05 14.75 -15.03
CA ASP A 181 -4.69 16.14 -15.38
C ASP A 181 -3.47 16.18 -16.32
N LEU A 182 -2.44 15.39 -16.02
CA LEU A 182 -1.23 15.29 -16.85
C LEU A 182 -1.50 14.59 -18.19
N LEU A 183 -2.35 13.55 -18.21
CA LEU A 183 -2.79 12.92 -19.46
C LEU A 183 -3.58 13.91 -20.32
N GLU A 184 -4.53 14.65 -19.75
CA GLU A 184 -5.32 15.65 -20.48
C GLU A 184 -4.41 16.71 -21.12
N PHE A 185 -3.50 17.29 -20.34
CA PHE A 185 -2.54 18.29 -20.79
C PHE A 185 -1.64 17.78 -21.93
N TYR A 186 -1.00 16.62 -21.76
CA TYR A 186 -0.02 16.12 -22.73
C TYR A 186 -0.64 15.45 -23.96
N ILE A 187 -1.87 14.94 -23.87
CA ILE A 187 -2.61 14.48 -25.04
C ILE A 187 -3.04 15.68 -25.88
N GLN A 188 -3.57 16.75 -25.27
CA GLN A 188 -3.95 17.98 -25.97
C GLN A 188 -2.74 18.71 -26.59
N ALA A 189 -1.57 18.64 -25.95
CA ALA A 189 -0.32 19.20 -26.46
C ALA A 189 0.42 18.29 -27.48
N GLU A 190 -0.14 17.12 -27.82
CA GLU A 190 0.47 16.10 -28.70
C GLU A 190 1.89 15.64 -28.27
N ASP A 191 2.25 15.80 -27.00
CA ASP A 191 3.55 15.43 -26.45
C ASP A 191 3.64 13.91 -26.22
N ALA A 192 3.96 13.19 -27.30
CA ALA A 192 4.01 11.72 -27.32
C ALA A 192 4.95 11.14 -26.25
N GLU A 193 6.06 11.81 -25.90
CA GLU A 193 7.00 11.34 -24.88
C GLU A 193 6.37 11.37 -23.49
N MET A 194 5.77 12.51 -23.11
CA MET A 194 5.14 12.71 -21.82
C MET A 194 3.86 11.89 -21.67
N ALA A 195 3.02 11.88 -22.70
CA ALA A 195 1.80 11.07 -22.72
C ALA A 195 2.11 9.56 -22.65
N ASN A 196 3.17 9.08 -23.33
CA ASN A 196 3.60 7.68 -23.24
C ASN A 196 4.10 7.30 -21.83
N GLU A 197 4.84 8.19 -21.15
CA GLU A 197 5.31 7.94 -19.78
C GLU A 197 4.14 7.96 -18.76
N ALA A 198 3.15 8.85 -18.96
CA ALA A 198 1.91 8.87 -18.19
C ALA A 198 1.07 7.59 -18.39
N LEU A 199 0.86 7.15 -19.63
CA LEU A 199 0.17 5.88 -19.95
C LEU A 199 0.90 4.66 -19.38
N THR A 200 2.24 4.65 -19.41
CA THR A 200 3.06 3.60 -18.78
C THR A 200 2.84 3.55 -17.26
N THR A 201 2.62 4.72 -16.65
CA THR A 201 2.38 4.85 -15.21
C THR A 201 0.98 4.39 -14.84
N LEU A 202 -0.04 4.77 -15.61
CA LEU A 202 -1.42 4.28 -15.44
C LEU A 202 -1.47 2.74 -15.55
N ALA A 203 -0.85 2.17 -16.58
CA ALA A 203 -0.73 0.72 -16.72
C ALA A 203 -0.03 0.06 -15.52
N ALA A 204 1.01 0.69 -14.96
CA ALA A 204 1.70 0.18 -13.78
C ALA A 204 0.87 0.29 -12.48
N ILE A 205 -0.09 1.20 -12.40
CA ILE A 205 -1.02 1.38 -11.27
C ILE A 205 -2.15 0.34 -11.33
N CYS A 206 -2.72 0.10 -12.51
CA CYS A 206 -3.79 -0.89 -12.72
C CYS A 206 -3.29 -2.35 -12.69
N LEU A 207 -2.02 -2.62 -13.02
CA LEU A 207 -1.49 -3.98 -13.16
C LEU A 207 -1.63 -4.83 -11.87
N GLY A 208 -2.58 -5.75 -11.87
CA GLY A 208 -2.84 -6.63 -10.74
C GLY A 208 -3.44 -5.90 -9.53
N ASP A 209 -4.20 -4.84 -9.77
CA ASP A 209 -5.10 -4.20 -8.79
C ASP A 209 -6.43 -3.89 -9.51
N GLU A 210 -7.45 -4.70 -9.24
CA GLU A 210 -8.72 -4.66 -9.96
C GLU A 210 -9.55 -3.41 -9.62
N LEU A 211 -9.46 -2.90 -8.39
CA LEU A 211 -10.09 -1.63 -7.99
C LEU A 211 -9.45 -0.43 -8.72
N ASN A 212 -8.12 -0.39 -8.84
CA ASN A 212 -7.44 0.61 -9.70
C ASN A 212 -7.80 0.46 -11.16
N SER A 213 -7.97 -0.77 -11.64
CA SER A 213 -8.37 -1.03 -13.03
C SER A 213 -9.79 -0.56 -13.29
N LEU A 214 -10.71 -0.73 -12.33
CA LEU A 214 -12.07 -0.18 -12.41
C LEU A 214 -12.08 1.35 -12.34
N GLN A 215 -11.33 1.97 -11.41
CA GLN A 215 -11.26 3.43 -11.31
C GLN A 215 -10.68 4.06 -12.59
N GLY A 216 -9.61 3.49 -13.14
CA GLY A 216 -9.07 3.89 -14.44
C GLY A 216 -10.08 3.70 -15.58
N ALA A 217 -10.86 2.62 -15.57
CA ALA A 217 -11.92 2.38 -16.54
C ALA A 217 -13.10 3.35 -16.44
N VAL A 218 -13.32 3.99 -15.28
CA VAL A 218 -14.35 5.02 -15.08
C VAL A 218 -13.79 6.40 -15.42
N GLU A 219 -12.69 6.81 -14.80
CA GLU A 219 -12.17 8.18 -14.85
C GLU A 219 -11.23 8.43 -16.05
N SER A 220 -10.33 7.49 -16.34
CA SER A 220 -9.25 7.69 -17.32
C SER A 220 -9.65 7.31 -18.75
N GLN A 221 -10.76 6.61 -18.96
CA GLN A 221 -11.20 6.11 -20.27
C GLN A 221 -11.23 7.21 -21.35
N LYS A 222 -11.75 8.41 -21.02
CA LYS A 222 -11.78 9.56 -21.95
C LYS A 222 -10.41 9.90 -22.53
N HIS A 223 -9.35 9.78 -21.74
CA HIS A 223 -7.98 10.04 -22.15
C HIS A 223 -7.41 8.91 -23.01
N ILE A 224 -7.76 7.65 -22.72
CA ILE A 224 -7.32 6.50 -23.52
C ILE A 224 -7.95 6.55 -24.92
N ASP A 225 -9.22 6.96 -25.02
CA ASP A 225 -9.89 7.14 -26.30
C ASP A 225 -9.30 8.32 -27.08
N ALA A 226 -9.12 9.49 -26.45
CA ALA A 226 -8.44 10.64 -27.08
C ALA A 226 -7.02 10.29 -27.58
N ALA A 227 -6.21 9.64 -26.74
CA ALA A 227 -4.87 9.19 -27.11
C ALA A 227 -4.89 8.21 -28.29
N SER A 228 -5.90 7.35 -28.40
CA SER A 228 -6.02 6.40 -29.52
C SER A 228 -6.33 7.05 -30.86
N HIS A 229 -6.91 8.26 -30.86
CA HIS A 229 -7.18 9.03 -32.07
C HIS A 229 -6.00 9.91 -32.49
N ILE A 230 -5.24 10.44 -31.51
CA ILE A 230 -4.10 11.34 -31.75
C ILE A 230 -2.83 10.55 -32.08
N PHE A 231 -2.52 9.48 -31.35
CA PHE A 231 -1.26 8.74 -31.49
C PHE A 231 -1.45 7.46 -32.35
N SER A 232 -1.17 7.59 -33.64
CA SER A 232 -1.30 6.50 -34.62
C SER A 232 -0.30 5.35 -34.40
N VAL A 233 -0.67 4.17 -34.91
CA VAL A 233 0.15 2.94 -34.87
C VAL A 233 1.53 3.17 -35.48
N ASP A 234 1.56 3.80 -36.66
CA ASP A 234 2.77 3.94 -37.48
C ASP A 234 3.76 4.95 -36.88
N ALA A 235 3.27 5.99 -36.20
CA ALA A 235 4.11 6.99 -35.56
C ALA A 235 4.64 6.53 -34.19
N ASN A 236 3.82 5.85 -33.38
CA ASN A 236 4.14 5.55 -31.98
C ASN A 236 3.76 4.11 -31.57
N PRO A 237 4.36 3.06 -32.17
CA PRO A 237 3.92 1.67 -31.97
C PRO A 237 3.99 1.20 -30.51
N SER A 238 5.01 1.60 -29.75
CA SER A 238 5.12 1.28 -28.32
C SER A 238 4.05 1.97 -27.48
N MET A 239 3.64 3.18 -27.84
CA MET A 239 2.57 3.90 -27.14
C MET A 239 1.21 3.27 -27.48
N HIS A 240 0.97 2.98 -28.76
CA HIS A 240 -0.23 2.30 -29.23
C HIS A 240 -0.45 0.95 -28.52
N GLN A 241 0.60 0.16 -28.32
CA GLN A 241 0.52 -1.09 -27.54
C GLN A 241 -0.01 -0.86 -26.10
N LYS A 242 0.40 0.23 -25.44
CA LYS A 242 -0.08 0.57 -24.08
C LYS A 242 -1.52 1.06 -24.10
N ILE A 243 -1.90 1.84 -25.09
CA ILE A 243 -3.29 2.29 -25.31
C ILE A 243 -4.20 1.06 -25.52
N MET A 244 -3.82 0.13 -26.40
CA MET A 244 -4.59 -1.10 -26.64
C MET A 244 -4.68 -2.00 -25.40
N TYR A 245 -3.58 -2.14 -24.64
CA TYR A 245 -3.59 -2.84 -23.35
C TYR A 245 -4.59 -2.22 -22.36
N LEU A 246 -4.54 -0.89 -22.18
CA LEU A 246 -5.44 -0.18 -21.27
C LEU A 246 -6.90 -0.26 -21.74
N LYS A 247 -7.18 -0.12 -23.04
CA LYS A 247 -8.54 -0.32 -23.58
C LYS A 247 -9.07 -1.72 -23.30
N ALA A 248 -8.30 -2.76 -23.61
CA ALA A 248 -8.71 -4.15 -23.37
C ALA A 248 -8.94 -4.43 -21.88
N LEU A 249 -8.05 -3.91 -21.01
CA LEU A 249 -8.21 -4.03 -19.55
C LEU A 249 -9.50 -3.33 -19.07
N PHE A 250 -9.73 -2.09 -19.50
CA PHE A 250 -10.89 -1.30 -19.08
C PHE A 250 -12.21 -1.85 -19.63
N GLU A 251 -12.23 -2.37 -20.85
CA GLU A 251 -13.39 -3.07 -21.42
C GLU A 251 -13.70 -4.37 -20.66
N THR A 252 -12.67 -5.18 -20.33
CA THR A 252 -12.82 -6.37 -19.48
C THR A 252 -13.38 -6.01 -18.10
N MET A 253 -12.80 -5.02 -17.41
CA MET A 253 -13.30 -4.56 -16.11
C MET A 253 -14.75 -4.07 -16.19
N ARG A 254 -15.11 -3.29 -17.22
CA ARG A 254 -16.48 -2.80 -17.42
C ARG A 254 -17.48 -3.93 -17.65
N LYS A 255 -17.07 -4.98 -18.36
CA LYS A 255 -17.90 -6.17 -18.59
C LYS A 255 -18.08 -7.01 -17.33
N GLU A 256 -17.00 -7.27 -16.60
CA GLU A 256 -17.02 -8.10 -15.38
C GLU A 256 -17.72 -7.41 -14.20
N GLN A 257 -17.62 -6.08 -14.12
CA GLN A 257 -18.22 -5.26 -13.05
C GLN A 257 -19.47 -4.49 -13.54
N SER A 258 -20.15 -4.99 -14.58
CA SER A 258 -21.24 -4.26 -15.23
C SER A 258 -22.43 -3.94 -14.32
N ASP A 259 -22.72 -4.77 -13.32
CA ASP A 259 -23.79 -4.54 -12.35
C ASP A 259 -23.40 -3.52 -11.27
N LEU A 260 -22.14 -3.55 -10.83
CA LEU A 260 -21.56 -2.50 -9.99
C LEU A 260 -21.56 -1.14 -10.71
N LEU A 261 -21.18 -1.12 -11.99
CA LEU A 261 -21.14 0.13 -12.76
C LEU A 261 -22.53 0.76 -12.94
N LYS A 262 -23.60 -0.03 -13.14
CA LYS A 262 -24.98 0.49 -13.15
C LYS A 262 -25.37 1.15 -11.83
N GLN A 263 -24.87 0.65 -10.69
CA GLN A 263 -25.07 1.27 -9.39
C GLN A 263 -24.28 2.57 -9.27
N ILE A 264 -23.00 2.57 -9.68
CA ILE A 264 -22.12 3.77 -9.69
C ILE A 264 -22.69 4.87 -10.59
N GLU A 265 -23.24 4.54 -11.75
CA GLU A 265 -23.87 5.51 -12.67
C GLU A 265 -25.13 6.17 -12.07
N GLY A 266 -25.76 5.55 -11.06
CA GLY A 266 -26.90 6.09 -10.31
C GLY A 266 -26.56 6.74 -8.96
N ASP A 267 -25.31 6.67 -8.50
CA ASP A 267 -24.84 7.13 -7.19
C ASP A 267 -23.71 8.15 -7.38
N GLU A 268 -24.00 9.45 -7.14
CA GLU A 268 -23.25 10.65 -7.54
C GLU A 268 -21.74 10.67 -7.15
N GLY A 269 -20.92 9.82 -7.77
CA GLY A 269 -19.48 9.68 -7.48
C GLY A 269 -19.16 9.06 -6.11
N THR A 270 -20.15 8.58 -5.35
CA THR A 270 -19.90 8.25 -3.94
C THR A 270 -19.20 6.91 -3.71
N PHE A 271 -19.25 5.96 -4.66
CA PHE A 271 -18.58 4.64 -4.51
C PHE A 271 -17.07 4.77 -4.26
N PHE A 272 -16.31 5.38 -5.17
CA PHE A 272 -14.86 5.54 -5.01
C PHE A 272 -14.53 6.48 -3.84
N SER A 273 -15.36 7.49 -3.58
CA SER A 273 -15.21 8.39 -2.43
C SER A 273 -15.27 7.62 -1.10
N ARG A 274 -16.24 6.70 -0.94
CA ARG A 274 -16.35 5.81 0.23
C ARG A 274 -15.23 4.77 0.29
N VAL A 275 -14.79 4.23 -0.85
CA VAL A 275 -13.62 3.31 -0.89
C VAL A 275 -12.35 4.02 -0.42
N ILE A 276 -12.15 5.27 -0.84
CA ILE A 276 -11.06 6.12 -0.36
C ILE A 276 -11.19 6.37 1.14
N GLU A 277 -12.37 6.73 1.64
CA GLU A 277 -12.62 6.93 3.08
C GLU A 277 -12.31 5.68 3.92
N MET A 278 -12.73 4.49 3.47
CA MET A 278 -12.39 3.22 4.10
C MET A 278 -10.88 2.93 4.10
N GLU A 279 -10.18 3.18 3.00
CA GLU A 279 -8.71 3.04 2.93
C GLU A 279 -7.99 4.00 3.90
N LEU A 280 -8.50 5.22 4.05
CA LEU A 280 -7.98 6.24 4.96
C LEU A 280 -8.19 5.82 6.42
N GLU A 281 -9.39 5.39 6.81
CA GLU A 281 -9.66 4.91 8.18
C GLU A 281 -8.87 3.61 8.50
N LEU A 282 -8.78 2.67 7.57
CA LEU A 282 -7.96 1.46 7.70
C LEU A 282 -6.46 1.79 7.92
N ARG A 283 -5.95 2.84 7.26
CA ARG A 283 -4.60 3.36 7.47
C ARG A 283 -4.47 4.05 8.83
N ASN A 284 -5.43 4.88 9.21
CA ASN A 284 -5.44 5.59 10.51
C ASN A 284 -5.40 4.59 11.68
N GLY A 285 -6.24 3.55 11.64
CA GLY A 285 -6.20 2.46 12.63
C GLY A 285 -4.85 1.74 12.66
N SER A 286 -4.26 1.46 11.49
CA SER A 286 -2.93 0.83 11.40
C SER A 286 -1.83 1.71 12.02
N GLN A 287 -1.90 3.03 11.82
CA GLN A 287 -0.93 3.98 12.35
C GLN A 287 -1.11 4.17 13.86
N ASN A 288 -2.35 4.22 14.35
CA ASN A 288 -2.66 4.28 15.77
C ASN A 288 -2.08 3.06 16.52
N ILE A 289 -2.18 1.84 15.97
CA ILE A 289 -1.53 0.63 16.53
C ILE A 289 0.00 0.78 16.63
N LEU A 290 0.66 1.34 15.61
CA LEU A 290 2.11 1.52 15.62
C LEU A 290 2.57 2.53 16.70
N LEU A 291 1.73 3.54 16.98
CA LEU A 291 1.96 4.53 18.03
C LEU A 291 1.55 4.02 19.43
N ALA A 292 0.63 3.05 19.50
CA ALA A 292 0.02 2.54 20.73
C ALA A 292 0.95 1.68 21.62
N LYS A 293 2.28 1.68 21.40
CA LYS A 293 3.25 0.76 22.06
C LYS A 293 3.05 0.56 23.57
N GLU A 294 2.55 1.58 24.29
CA GLU A 294 2.20 1.49 25.72
C GLU A 294 0.89 2.24 26.10
N LYS A 295 0.04 2.62 25.13
CA LYS A 295 -1.10 3.53 25.37
C LYS A 295 -2.46 2.94 24.97
N TRP A 296 -3.23 2.50 25.97
CA TRP A 296 -4.60 1.97 25.81
C TRP A 296 -5.56 2.85 25.00
N ILE A 297 -5.48 4.18 25.16
CA ILE A 297 -6.33 5.13 24.41
C ILE A 297 -6.15 4.95 22.89
N LEU A 298 -4.90 4.78 22.43
CA LEU A 298 -4.60 4.61 21.01
C LEU A 298 -5.02 3.23 20.46
N LEU A 299 -5.27 2.24 21.32
CA LEU A 299 -5.87 0.96 20.92
C LEU A 299 -7.38 1.10 20.70
N ALA A 300 -8.07 1.84 21.57
CA ALA A 300 -9.50 2.13 21.41
C ALA A 300 -9.79 3.00 20.18
N ASP A 301 -8.96 4.03 19.93
CA ASP A 301 -9.05 4.85 18.71
C ASP A 301 -8.85 3.98 17.45
N ALA A 302 -7.85 3.08 17.47
CA ALA A 302 -7.59 2.17 16.36
C ALA A 302 -8.73 1.17 16.10
N GLU A 303 -9.40 0.69 17.14
CA GLU A 303 -10.55 -0.21 16.99
C GLU A 303 -11.74 0.55 16.38
N SER A 304 -12.00 1.77 16.86
CA SER A 304 -13.05 2.64 16.30
C SER A 304 -12.83 2.96 14.81
N ASN A 305 -11.59 3.13 14.35
CA ASN A 305 -11.31 3.26 12.92
C ASN A 305 -11.73 2.02 12.11
N TYR A 306 -11.50 0.80 12.63
CA TYR A 306 -11.90 -0.44 11.95
C TYR A 306 -13.41 -0.69 12.02
N ASP A 307 -14.05 -0.32 13.13
CA ASP A 307 -15.52 -0.38 13.25
C ASP A 307 -16.18 0.53 12.20
N ARG A 308 -15.70 1.77 12.03
CA ARG A 308 -16.16 2.66 10.94
C ARG A 308 -15.93 2.07 9.55
N CYS A 309 -14.84 1.36 9.31
CA CYS A 309 -14.61 0.67 8.04
C CYS A 309 -15.67 -0.41 7.78
N LEU A 310 -16.05 -1.17 8.81
CA LEU A 310 -17.10 -2.18 8.69
C LEU A 310 -18.48 -1.55 8.58
N ASP A 311 -18.78 -0.48 9.32
CA ASP A 311 -20.03 0.27 9.17
C ASP A 311 -20.15 0.83 7.74
N MET A 312 -19.08 1.37 7.16
CA MET A 312 -19.06 1.79 5.75
C MET A 312 -19.32 0.61 4.80
N LEU A 313 -18.70 -0.56 5.00
CA LEU A 313 -18.96 -1.77 4.20
C LEU A 313 -20.37 -2.33 4.38
N LEU A 314 -20.98 -2.18 5.55
CA LEU A 314 -22.37 -2.59 5.85
C LEU A 314 -23.39 -1.60 5.27
N ILE A 315 -23.09 -0.30 5.28
CA ILE A 315 -23.85 0.72 4.53
C ILE A 315 -23.67 0.50 3.00
N GLN A 316 -22.54 -0.06 2.59
CA GLN A 316 -22.27 -0.54 1.22
C GLN A 316 -22.64 -2.02 1.00
N ASN A 317 -23.52 -2.63 1.80
CA ASN A 317 -23.88 -4.05 1.64
C ASN A 317 -24.47 -4.34 0.23
N ASP A 318 -25.16 -3.35 -0.36
CA ASP A 318 -25.62 -3.39 -1.75
C ASP A 318 -24.45 -3.62 -2.74
N TYR A 319 -23.31 -2.96 -2.51
CA TYR A 319 -22.08 -3.13 -3.31
C TYR A 319 -21.39 -4.47 -3.02
N MET A 320 -21.26 -4.88 -1.76
CA MET A 320 -20.72 -6.19 -1.38
C MET A 320 -21.51 -7.36 -2.00
N SER A 321 -22.81 -7.16 -2.28
CA SER A 321 -23.64 -8.17 -2.95
C SER A 321 -23.38 -8.32 -4.46
N VAL A 322 -22.92 -7.26 -5.14
CA VAL A 322 -22.70 -7.24 -6.60
C VAL A 322 -21.23 -7.27 -7.03
N THR A 323 -20.27 -7.04 -6.12
CA THR A 323 -18.84 -7.10 -6.44
C THR A 323 -17.99 -7.83 -5.41
N ARG A 324 -16.94 -8.50 -5.89
CA ARG A 324 -15.87 -9.09 -5.05
C ARG A 324 -14.71 -8.14 -4.82
N LEU A 325 -14.69 -6.98 -5.46
CA LEU A 325 -13.57 -6.03 -5.44
C LEU A 325 -13.29 -5.45 -4.04
N LEU A 326 -14.31 -5.38 -3.18
CA LEU A 326 -14.20 -4.93 -1.80
C LEU A 326 -13.75 -6.04 -0.83
N GLN A 327 -13.76 -7.31 -1.25
CA GLN A 327 -13.38 -8.45 -0.41
C GLN A 327 -11.96 -8.34 0.18
N PRO A 328 -10.91 -7.89 -0.55
CA PRO A 328 -9.58 -7.74 0.03
C PRO A 328 -9.54 -6.74 1.19
N ILE A 329 -10.28 -5.63 1.06
CA ILE A 329 -10.43 -4.59 2.10
C ILE A 329 -11.15 -5.17 3.32
N TYR A 330 -12.28 -5.86 3.10
CA TYR A 330 -13.05 -6.55 4.15
C TYR A 330 -12.19 -7.55 4.95
N VAL A 331 -11.40 -8.38 4.25
CA VAL A 331 -10.47 -9.33 4.86
C VAL A 331 -9.35 -8.61 5.63
N GLU A 332 -8.82 -7.50 5.11
CA GLU A 332 -7.77 -6.73 5.78
C GLU A 332 -8.27 -6.07 7.08
N ILE A 333 -9.49 -5.51 7.07
CA ILE A 333 -10.10 -4.88 8.26
C ILE A 333 -10.26 -5.89 9.39
N HIS A 334 -10.96 -7.01 9.14
CA HIS A 334 -11.18 -8.03 10.18
C HIS A 334 -9.84 -8.60 10.71
N ASN A 335 -8.84 -8.79 9.84
CA ASN A 335 -7.55 -9.35 10.27
C ASN A 335 -6.77 -8.39 11.18
N LYS A 336 -6.80 -7.09 10.86
CA LYS A 336 -6.20 -6.07 11.72
C LYS A 336 -6.98 -5.85 13.01
N ARG A 337 -8.32 -5.89 12.97
CA ARG A 337 -9.17 -5.78 14.18
C ARG A 337 -8.99 -6.98 15.11
N ALA A 338 -8.95 -8.20 14.58
CA ALA A 338 -8.60 -9.40 15.34
C ALA A 338 -7.23 -9.27 16.02
N THR A 339 -6.19 -8.89 15.25
CA THR A 339 -4.83 -8.67 15.76
C THR A 339 -4.79 -7.62 16.87
N LEU A 340 -5.55 -6.54 16.73
CA LEU A 340 -5.68 -5.47 17.72
C LEU A 340 -6.35 -5.98 19.00
N ARG A 341 -7.50 -6.63 18.87
CA ARG A 341 -8.29 -7.17 19.98
C ARG A 341 -7.50 -8.19 20.79
N LEU A 342 -6.76 -9.09 20.13
CA LEU A 342 -5.87 -10.05 20.80
C LEU A 342 -4.77 -9.36 21.62
N LYS A 343 -4.18 -8.27 21.10
CA LYS A 343 -3.18 -7.47 21.82
C LYS A 343 -3.77 -6.68 22.98
N ALA A 344 -5.03 -6.26 22.86
CA ALA A 344 -5.79 -5.59 23.92
C ALA A 344 -6.35 -6.56 24.99
N GLY A 345 -6.14 -7.88 24.85
CA GLY A 345 -6.70 -8.90 25.73
C GLY A 345 -8.19 -9.20 25.48
N ASN A 346 -8.80 -8.63 24.45
CA ASN A 346 -10.15 -8.96 23.99
C ASN A 346 -10.11 -10.24 23.11
N ALA A 347 -9.81 -11.37 23.73
CA ALA A 347 -9.73 -12.65 23.04
C ALA A 347 -11.06 -13.07 22.39
N LEU A 348 -12.21 -12.73 23.01
CA LEU A 348 -13.52 -13.06 22.46
C LEU A 348 -13.81 -12.30 21.15
N GLY A 349 -13.64 -10.97 21.14
CA GLY A 349 -13.81 -10.18 19.92
C GLY A 349 -12.79 -10.52 18.82
N CYS A 350 -11.60 -11.00 19.20
CA CYS A 350 -10.64 -11.58 18.24
C CYS A 350 -11.18 -12.86 17.60
N ILE A 351 -11.83 -13.75 18.36
CA ILE A 351 -12.45 -14.97 17.82
C ILE A 351 -13.60 -14.63 16.88
N GLU A 352 -14.45 -13.67 17.22
CA GLU A 352 -15.56 -13.19 16.37
C GLU A 352 -15.06 -12.72 14.99
N ASP A 353 -14.00 -11.88 14.95
CA ASP A 353 -13.38 -11.44 13.70
C ASP A 353 -12.75 -12.60 12.91
N LEU A 354 -12.12 -13.56 13.60
CA LEU A 354 -11.48 -14.71 12.96
C LEU A 354 -12.48 -15.73 12.43
N ASP A 355 -13.65 -15.91 13.05
CA ASP A 355 -14.70 -16.76 12.51
C ASP A 355 -15.26 -16.20 11.20
N VAL A 356 -15.62 -14.91 11.20
CA VAL A 356 -16.04 -14.19 9.98
C VAL A 356 -15.00 -14.29 8.87
N LEU A 357 -13.71 -14.21 9.20
CA LEU A 357 -12.62 -14.39 8.24
C LEU A 357 -12.51 -15.82 7.72
N LEU A 358 -12.44 -16.83 8.60
CA LEU A 358 -12.11 -18.20 8.20
C LEU A 358 -13.17 -18.82 7.30
N GLU A 359 -14.42 -18.35 7.39
CA GLU A 359 -15.52 -18.66 6.46
C GLU A 359 -15.32 -18.09 5.04
N GLN A 360 -14.50 -17.04 4.86
CA GLN A 360 -14.27 -16.42 3.56
C GLN A 360 -13.54 -17.37 2.60
N LYS A 361 -14.18 -17.64 1.45
CA LYS A 361 -13.66 -18.54 0.41
C LYS A 361 -12.41 -18.00 -0.32
N LEU A 362 -12.14 -16.71 -0.21
CA LEU A 362 -11.07 -16.00 -0.93
C LEU A 362 -9.80 -15.78 -0.08
N LEU A 363 -9.75 -16.28 1.16
CA LEU A 363 -8.51 -16.31 1.94
C LEU A 363 -7.46 -17.18 1.25
N SER A 364 -6.22 -16.68 1.17
CA SER A 364 -5.08 -17.51 0.81
C SER A 364 -4.79 -18.56 1.91
N THR A 365 -4.14 -19.66 1.52
CA THR A 365 -3.70 -20.71 2.45
C THR A 365 -2.86 -20.15 3.60
N SER A 366 -2.01 -19.15 3.35
CA SER A 366 -1.22 -18.48 4.40
C SER A 366 -2.12 -17.72 5.37
N GLN A 367 -2.99 -16.83 4.88
CA GLN A 367 -3.85 -16.03 5.76
C GLN A 367 -4.80 -16.90 6.61
N ARG A 368 -5.31 -18.00 6.04
CA ARG A 368 -6.14 -18.96 6.79
C ARG A 368 -5.31 -19.72 7.83
N PHE A 369 -4.07 -20.09 7.54
CA PHE A 369 -3.15 -20.70 8.49
C PHE A 369 -2.78 -19.73 9.64
N ASP A 370 -2.41 -18.50 9.31
CA ASP A 370 -2.06 -17.46 10.29
C ASP A 370 -3.26 -17.09 11.17
N GLY A 371 -4.46 -17.02 10.58
CA GLY A 371 -5.72 -16.83 11.30
C GLY A 371 -6.04 -17.97 12.27
N LEU A 372 -5.77 -19.23 11.90
CA LEU A 372 -5.95 -20.38 12.81
C LEU A 372 -4.96 -20.34 13.99
N LYS A 373 -3.69 -19.97 13.78
CA LYS A 373 -2.70 -19.74 14.86
C LYS A 373 -3.14 -18.61 15.81
N MET A 374 -3.65 -17.52 15.25
CA MET A 374 -4.21 -16.41 16.04
C MET A 374 -5.43 -16.86 16.84
N LYS A 375 -6.32 -17.67 16.24
CA LYS A 375 -7.53 -18.18 16.89
C LYS A 375 -7.21 -19.12 18.05
N ALA A 376 -6.25 -20.02 17.87
CA ALA A 376 -5.73 -20.87 18.95
C ALA A 376 -5.18 -20.04 20.12
N THR A 377 -4.41 -18.99 19.81
CA THR A 377 -3.87 -18.07 20.83
C THR A 377 -4.98 -17.37 21.61
N ALA A 378 -6.05 -16.93 20.94
CA ALA A 378 -7.22 -16.34 21.58
C ALA A 378 -7.98 -17.36 22.46
N TYR A 379 -8.15 -18.61 22.00
CA TYR A 379 -8.77 -19.66 22.82
C TYR A 379 -7.96 -19.99 24.07
N LEU A 380 -6.62 -20.01 23.99
CA LEU A 380 -5.75 -20.19 25.15
C LEU A 380 -5.88 -19.05 26.18
N GLN A 381 -6.03 -17.79 25.73
CA GLN A 381 -6.32 -16.66 26.63
C GLN A 381 -7.68 -16.77 27.34
N LEU A 382 -8.61 -17.57 26.81
CA LEU A 382 -9.92 -17.86 27.42
C LEU A 382 -9.95 -19.20 28.16
N GLU A 383 -8.81 -19.85 28.38
CA GLU A 383 -8.67 -21.19 28.98
C GLU A 383 -9.44 -22.31 28.21
N ARG A 384 -9.81 -22.05 26.95
CA ARG A 384 -10.55 -22.96 26.06
C ARG A 384 -9.61 -23.93 25.33
N ASN A 385 -8.96 -24.79 26.12
CA ASN A 385 -7.89 -25.67 25.63
C ASN A 385 -8.32 -26.63 24.50
N ASP A 386 -9.54 -27.15 24.52
CA ASP A 386 -10.00 -28.08 23.48
C ASP A 386 -10.24 -27.36 22.13
N ASP A 387 -10.84 -26.16 22.15
CA ASP A 387 -10.99 -25.33 20.95
C ASP A 387 -9.64 -24.85 20.40
N ALA A 388 -8.69 -24.52 21.27
CA ALA A 388 -7.32 -24.21 20.88
C ALA A 388 -6.63 -25.40 20.19
N ARG A 389 -6.79 -26.62 20.73
CA ARG A 389 -6.25 -27.86 20.15
C ARG A 389 -6.89 -28.15 18.79
N GLU A 390 -8.19 -27.92 18.62
CA GLU A 390 -8.87 -28.06 17.33
C GLU A 390 -8.34 -27.05 16.29
N ALA A 391 -8.17 -25.78 16.68
CA ALA A 391 -7.64 -24.73 15.80
C ALA A 391 -6.19 -25.03 15.35
N LEU A 392 -5.32 -25.48 16.26
CA LEU A 392 -3.96 -25.90 15.93
C LEU A 392 -3.92 -27.18 15.08
N GLY A 393 -4.80 -28.15 15.35
CA GLY A 393 -4.96 -29.34 14.50
C GLY A 393 -5.35 -28.97 13.06
N LYS A 394 -6.28 -28.04 12.88
CA LYS A 394 -6.63 -27.49 11.56
C LYS A 394 -5.45 -26.77 10.90
N ALA A 395 -4.66 -26.00 11.65
CA ALA A 395 -3.46 -25.34 11.13
C ALA A 395 -2.39 -26.35 10.67
N LEU A 396 -2.16 -27.41 11.46
CA LEU A 396 -1.19 -28.47 11.15
C LEU A 396 -1.57 -29.27 9.90
N LEU A 397 -2.87 -29.49 9.65
CA LEU A 397 -3.35 -30.09 8.39
C LEU A 397 -3.05 -29.21 7.16
N MET A 398 -3.00 -27.88 7.33
CA MET A 398 -2.66 -26.96 6.25
C MET A 398 -1.16 -26.82 6.01
N LYS A 399 -0.35 -26.92 7.06
CA LYS A 399 1.12 -26.83 7.00
C LYS A 399 1.75 -27.81 8.00
N GLN A 400 2.00 -29.02 7.54
CA GLN A 400 2.61 -30.07 8.34
C GLN A 400 4.02 -29.69 8.79
N GLY A 401 4.34 -29.91 10.06
CA GLY A 401 5.66 -29.64 10.63
C GLY A 401 6.00 -28.16 10.87
N ASP A 402 5.01 -27.25 10.96
CA ASP A 402 5.27 -25.89 11.43
C ASP A 402 5.70 -25.93 12.91
N PRO A 403 6.94 -25.50 13.26
CA PRO A 403 7.50 -25.76 14.58
C PRO A 403 6.74 -25.04 15.70
N ASP A 404 6.16 -23.86 15.42
CA ASP A 404 5.34 -23.14 16.39
C ASP A 404 4.06 -23.92 16.74
N VAL A 405 3.38 -24.47 15.72
CA VAL A 405 2.12 -25.22 15.90
C VAL A 405 2.38 -26.53 16.64
N THR A 406 3.45 -27.25 16.27
CA THR A 406 3.85 -28.48 16.97
C THR A 406 4.24 -28.19 18.42
N SER A 407 5.05 -27.16 18.67
CA SER A 407 5.48 -26.77 20.02
C SER A 407 4.30 -26.34 20.91
N GLN A 408 3.32 -25.62 20.35
CA GLN A 408 2.10 -25.26 21.10
C GLN A 408 1.24 -26.49 21.44
N LEU A 409 1.05 -27.41 20.50
CA LEU A 409 0.34 -28.67 20.78
C LEU A 409 1.04 -29.50 21.86
N GLU A 410 2.36 -29.69 21.77
CA GLU A 410 3.16 -30.41 22.77
C GLU A 410 3.17 -29.73 24.15
N ALA A 411 2.93 -28.42 24.22
CA ALA A 411 2.82 -27.68 25.47
C ALA A 411 1.43 -27.82 26.12
N MET A 412 0.40 -28.16 25.35
CA MET A 412 -0.99 -28.36 25.82
C MET A 412 -1.29 -29.80 26.27
N ASP A 413 -0.39 -30.74 25.96
CA ASP A 413 -0.48 -32.16 26.36
C ASP A 413 0.40 -32.48 27.59
N LYS A 414 0.91 -31.44 28.29
CA LYS A 414 1.69 -31.50 29.54
C LYS A 414 0.91 -30.87 30.70
#